data_AF-A0A2V6BCF7-F1
#
_entry.id   AF-A0A2V6BCF7-F1
#
_cell.length_a   1.000
_cell.length_b   1.000
_cell.length_c   1.000
_cell.angle_alpha   90.00
_cell.angle_beta   90.00
_cell.angle_gamma   90.00
#
_symmetry.space_group_name_H-M   'P 1'
#
loop_
_entity.id
_entity.type
_entity.pdbx_description
1 polymer ?
#
loop_
_entity_poly.entity_id
_entity_poly.type
_entity_poly.pdbx_seq_one_letter_code
_entity_poly.pdbx_strand_id
1 'polypeptide(L)'
;MSRKTPPADPVLTDELVKRHGLTLEELERIKKILGREPNFTELGIFSVMWSEHCSYKNSRKELKKFPTTGPNILVKAGEENAGVVDIGDGWAVAFKMESHNHPSAIEPFQGAATGVGGIIRDIFTMGARPEFCLNSLRFGPITDPNSKSEARKAKIAANLRLFTGVVSGIAHYGNCVGIPTIGGEIYFDESFEGNPLVNVFCLGVLRHEQLARGTAEGAGNPVFYVGA
;
A
#
# COMPACT_ATOMS: atom_id res chain seq x y z
N MET A 1 29.36 7.90 -24.69
CA MET A 1 28.00 8.48 -24.68
C MET A 1 28.08 9.86 -24.04
N SER A 2 27.83 10.93 -24.80
CA SER A 2 27.79 12.29 -24.24
C SER A 2 26.68 12.35 -23.19
N ARG A 3 27.03 12.70 -21.93
CA ARG A 3 26.05 12.99 -20.89
C ARG A 3 25.26 14.21 -21.36
N LYS A 4 24.06 14.00 -21.91
CA LYS A 4 23.12 15.10 -22.15
C LYS A 4 22.91 15.80 -20.81
N THR A 5 23.17 17.10 -20.78
CA THR A 5 22.79 17.96 -19.65
C THR A 5 21.32 17.68 -19.34
N PRO A 6 20.94 17.45 -18.08
CA PRO A 6 19.53 17.33 -17.72
C PRO A 6 18.78 18.55 -18.26
N PRO A 7 17.55 18.39 -18.78
CA PRO A 7 16.74 19.53 -19.18
C PRO A 7 16.64 20.50 -18.00
N ALA A 8 16.66 21.81 -18.30
CA ALA A 8 16.47 22.84 -17.29
C ALA A 8 15.14 22.62 -16.55
N ASP A 9 15.12 22.90 -15.24
CA ASP A 9 13.90 22.78 -14.45
C ASP A 9 12.78 23.63 -15.06
N PRO A 10 11.54 23.09 -15.16
CA PRO A 10 10.39 23.88 -15.57
C PRO A 10 10.18 25.05 -14.61
N VAL A 11 9.68 26.15 -15.15
CA VAL A 11 9.26 27.31 -14.34
C VAL A 11 8.14 26.87 -13.39
N LEU A 12 8.29 27.18 -12.11
CA LEU A 12 7.31 26.89 -11.09
C LEU A 12 6.09 27.80 -11.27
N THR A 13 4.98 27.24 -11.74
CA THR A 13 3.70 27.95 -11.92
C THR A 13 2.62 27.36 -11.01
N ASP A 14 1.60 28.15 -10.69
CA ASP A 14 0.43 27.68 -9.94
C ASP A 14 -0.26 26.47 -10.61
N GLU A 15 -0.25 26.43 -11.95
CA GLU A 15 -0.78 25.31 -12.71
C GLU A 15 0.06 24.05 -12.50
N LEU A 16 1.39 24.16 -12.51
CA LEU A 16 2.29 23.05 -12.24
C LEU A 16 2.08 22.50 -10.82
N VAL A 17 1.92 23.38 -9.85
CA VAL A 17 1.69 23.03 -8.44
C VAL A 17 0.37 22.25 -8.30
N LYS A 18 -0.72 22.74 -8.91
CA LYS A 18 -2.01 22.06 -8.92
C LYS A 18 -1.96 20.71 -9.64
N ARG A 19 -1.20 20.60 -10.74
CA ARG A 19 -0.99 19.32 -11.44
C ARG A 19 -0.26 18.29 -10.58
N HIS A 20 0.58 18.74 -9.65
CA HIS A 20 1.19 17.90 -8.62
C HIS A 20 0.27 17.60 -7.42
N GLY A 21 -1.01 17.99 -7.48
CA GLY A 21 -1.97 17.73 -6.40
C GLY A 21 -1.65 18.49 -5.11
N LEU A 22 -0.84 19.54 -5.20
CA LEU A 22 -0.50 20.42 -4.09
C LEU A 22 -1.38 21.68 -4.12
N THR A 23 -1.74 22.16 -2.94
CA THR A 23 -2.35 23.48 -2.76
C THR A 23 -1.29 24.58 -2.75
N LEU A 24 -1.69 25.82 -3.03
CA LEU A 24 -0.77 26.97 -2.94
C LEU A 24 -0.27 27.18 -1.49
N GLU A 25 -1.09 26.84 -0.49
CA GLU A 25 -0.66 26.86 0.91
C GLU A 25 0.41 25.80 1.21
N GLU A 26 0.25 24.58 0.68
CA GLU A 26 1.29 23.54 0.79
C GLU A 26 2.59 23.99 0.11
N LEU A 27 2.52 24.70 -1.03
CA LEU A 27 3.70 25.26 -1.69
C LEU A 27 4.43 26.29 -0.81
N GLU A 28 3.72 27.24 -0.21
CA GLU A 28 4.34 28.23 0.67
C GLU A 28 4.99 27.59 1.90
N ARG A 29 4.40 26.51 2.41
CA ARG A 29 5.03 25.71 3.48
C ARG A 29 6.29 25.00 3.00
N ILE A 30 6.30 24.46 1.78
CA ILE A 30 7.50 23.85 1.17
C ILE A 30 8.62 24.89 1.05
N LYS A 31 8.32 26.09 0.52
CA LYS A 31 9.29 27.18 0.40
C LYS A 31 9.87 27.56 1.76
N LYS A 32 9.04 27.62 2.80
CA LYS A 32 9.48 27.89 4.17
C LYS A 32 10.40 26.79 4.74
N ILE A 33 10.14 25.52 4.46
CA ILE A 33 10.97 24.40 4.90
C ILE A 33 12.34 24.41 4.21
N LEU A 34 12.36 24.69 2.91
CA LEU A 34 13.59 24.69 2.11
C LEU A 34 14.40 25.99 2.22
N GLY A 35 13.75 27.10 2.61
CA GLY A 35 14.33 28.44 2.57
C GLY A 35 14.49 29.00 1.15
N ARG A 36 13.93 28.33 0.13
CA ARG A 36 13.97 28.69 -1.29
C ARG A 36 12.83 28.01 -2.05
N GLU A 37 12.67 28.33 -3.33
CA GLU A 37 11.76 27.58 -4.20
C GLU A 37 12.24 26.14 -4.41
N PRO A 38 11.33 25.15 -4.40
CA PRO A 38 11.67 23.78 -4.74
C PRO A 38 11.97 23.67 -6.24
N ASN A 39 12.96 22.85 -6.59
CA ASN A 39 13.10 22.41 -7.99
C ASN A 39 12.01 21.38 -8.34
N PHE A 40 11.94 20.96 -9.61
CA PHE A 40 10.87 20.07 -10.07
C PHE A 40 10.90 18.70 -9.38
N THR A 41 12.09 18.18 -9.09
CA THR A 41 12.26 16.91 -8.37
C THR A 41 11.79 17.02 -6.93
N GLU A 42 12.18 18.07 -6.22
CA GLU A 42 11.76 18.35 -4.85
C GLU A 42 10.24 18.56 -4.76
N LEU A 43 9.66 19.29 -5.71
CA LEU A 43 8.20 19.46 -5.81
C LEU A 43 7.49 18.10 -5.97
N GLY A 44 8.04 17.22 -6.82
CA GLY A 44 7.57 15.85 -6.98
C GLY A 44 7.65 15.02 -5.69
N ILE A 45 8.78 15.11 -4.97
CA ILE A 45 8.96 14.42 -3.69
C ILE A 45 7.92 14.91 -2.67
N PHE A 46 7.75 16.22 -2.49
CA PHE A 46 6.76 16.77 -1.57
C PHE A 46 5.33 16.37 -1.97
N SER A 47 5.00 16.43 -3.26
CA SER A 47 3.71 16.03 -3.80
C SER A 47 3.31 14.61 -3.39
N VAL A 48 4.21 13.64 -3.57
CA VAL A 48 3.94 12.24 -3.20
C VAL A 48 3.91 12.10 -1.68
N MET A 49 4.91 12.63 -0.97
CA MET A 49 5.06 12.46 0.48
C MET A 49 3.94 13.14 1.27
N TRP A 50 3.31 14.20 0.75
CA TRP A 50 2.20 14.92 1.39
C TRP A 50 0.82 14.52 0.84
N SER A 51 0.74 13.52 -0.04
CA SER A 51 -0.53 12.91 -0.45
C SER A 51 -1.26 12.28 0.75
N GLU A 52 -2.59 12.11 0.68
CA GLU A 52 -3.33 11.39 1.74
C GLU A 52 -2.82 9.97 1.90
N HIS A 53 -2.49 9.31 0.79
CA HIS A 53 -1.97 7.94 0.77
C HIS A 53 -0.69 7.76 1.59
N CYS A 54 0.22 8.73 1.58
CA CYS A 54 1.49 8.63 2.32
C CYS A 54 1.41 9.28 3.71
N SER A 55 0.75 10.43 3.83
CA SER A 55 0.81 11.26 5.04
C SER A 55 -0.33 11.04 6.01
N TYR A 56 -1.42 10.40 5.57
CA TYR A 56 -2.64 10.23 6.35
C TYR A 56 -3.16 11.58 6.90
N LYS A 57 -3.02 12.68 6.13
CA LYS A 57 -3.23 14.05 6.62
C LYS A 57 -4.63 14.28 7.23
N ASN A 58 -5.64 13.57 6.74
CA ASN A 58 -6.98 13.58 7.32
C ASN A 58 -7.14 12.50 8.41
N SER A 59 -6.81 11.26 8.07
CA SER A 59 -7.10 10.07 8.89
C SER A 59 -6.23 9.95 10.14
N ARG A 60 -5.00 10.46 10.15
CA ARG A 60 -4.06 10.39 11.28
C ARG A 60 -4.63 10.96 12.58
N LYS A 61 -5.48 11.99 12.50
CA LYS A 61 -6.12 12.59 13.70
C LYS A 61 -7.08 11.62 14.37
N GLU A 62 -7.80 10.84 13.58
CA GLU A 62 -8.75 9.84 14.05
C GLU A 62 -8.03 8.58 14.54
N LEU A 63 -7.01 8.13 13.79
CA LEU A 63 -6.24 6.93 14.14
C LEU A 63 -5.51 7.04 15.50
N LYS A 64 -5.11 8.25 15.90
CA LYS A 64 -4.49 8.50 17.22
C LYS A 64 -5.41 8.24 18.41
N LYS A 65 -6.72 8.10 18.21
CA LYS A 65 -7.69 7.83 19.28
C LYS A 65 -7.71 6.36 19.68
N PHE A 66 -7.17 5.46 18.87
CA PHE A 66 -7.13 4.03 19.17
C PHE A 66 -6.05 3.69 20.21
N PRO A 67 -6.28 2.67 21.05
CA PRO A 67 -5.23 2.16 21.94
C PRO A 67 -4.13 1.47 21.12
N THR A 68 -2.87 1.85 21.36
CA THR A 68 -1.70 1.32 20.61
C THR A 68 -0.66 0.62 21.49
N THR A 69 -0.94 0.50 22.80
CA THR A 69 -0.04 -0.12 23.79
C THR A 69 -0.72 -1.31 24.45
N GLY A 70 0.06 -2.34 24.74
CA GLY A 70 -0.40 -3.53 25.45
C GLY A 70 0.80 -4.36 25.91
N PRO A 71 0.61 -5.28 26.87
CA PRO A 71 1.70 -6.04 27.49
C PRO A 71 2.50 -6.88 26.48
N ASN A 72 1.85 -7.37 25.43
CA ASN A 72 2.46 -8.25 24.44
C ASN A 72 2.81 -7.51 23.14
N ILE A 73 2.73 -6.17 23.09
CA ILE A 73 3.04 -5.39 21.89
C ILE A 73 4.54 -5.09 21.86
N LEU A 74 5.26 -5.70 20.91
CA LEU A 74 6.69 -5.47 20.70
C LEU A 74 6.96 -4.26 19.80
N VAL A 75 6.06 -4.01 18.85
CA VAL A 75 6.12 -2.85 17.93
C VAL A 75 4.74 -2.20 17.88
N LYS A 76 4.66 -0.91 18.23
CA LYS A 76 3.38 -0.20 18.26
C LYS A 76 2.93 0.20 16.86
N ALA A 77 1.61 0.40 16.71
CA ALA A 77 1.05 0.94 15.48
C ALA A 77 1.70 2.29 15.11
N GLY A 78 2.27 2.36 13.91
CA GLY A 78 2.93 3.55 13.38
C GLY A 78 4.39 3.75 13.77
N GLU A 79 5.00 2.82 14.53
CA GLU A 79 6.46 2.84 14.77
C GLU A 79 7.25 2.25 13.61
N GLU A 80 6.73 1.20 12.96
CA GLU A 80 7.39 0.46 11.88
C GLU A 80 6.39 0.05 10.80
N ASN A 81 6.86 -0.68 9.77
CA ASN A 81 6.05 -1.12 8.64
C ASN A 81 4.88 -2.04 9.05
N ALA A 82 5.05 -2.89 10.08
CA ALA A 82 4.02 -3.81 10.55
C ALA A 82 3.95 -3.87 12.08
N GLY A 83 2.79 -4.29 12.60
CA GLY A 83 2.62 -4.54 14.03
C GLY A 83 3.24 -5.87 14.43
N VAL A 84 3.87 -5.92 15.61
CA VAL A 84 4.51 -7.14 16.12
C VAL A 84 4.02 -7.44 17.53
N VAL A 85 3.56 -8.66 17.74
CA VAL A 85 2.98 -9.13 19.01
C VAL A 85 3.74 -10.37 19.49
N ASP A 86 4.10 -10.37 20.77
CA ASP A 86 4.69 -11.52 21.46
C ASP A 86 3.64 -12.64 21.64
N ILE A 87 4.03 -13.86 21.30
CA ILE A 87 3.19 -15.07 21.45
C ILE A 87 3.78 -16.07 22.45
N GLY A 88 4.83 -15.70 23.18
CA GLY A 88 5.48 -16.52 24.20
C GLY A 88 6.70 -17.28 23.68
N ASP A 89 7.46 -17.89 24.59
CA ASP A 89 8.63 -18.73 24.29
C ASP A 89 9.69 -18.08 23.38
N GLY A 90 9.82 -16.76 23.44
CA GLY A 90 10.73 -15.97 22.61
C GLY A 90 10.30 -15.87 21.14
N TRP A 91 9.04 -16.18 20.84
CA TRP A 91 8.43 -16.04 19.52
C TRP A 91 7.52 -14.82 19.45
N ALA A 92 7.43 -14.25 18.25
CA ALA A 92 6.52 -13.18 17.94
C ALA A 92 5.86 -13.41 16.59
N VAL A 93 4.79 -12.64 16.35
CA VAL A 93 4.07 -12.60 15.08
C VAL A 93 4.08 -11.16 14.58
N ALA A 94 4.55 -10.98 13.34
CA ALA A 94 4.42 -9.73 12.61
C ALA A 94 3.21 -9.83 11.67
N PHE A 95 2.34 -8.83 11.65
CA PHE A 95 1.22 -8.80 10.73
C PHE A 95 0.85 -7.39 10.29
N LYS A 96 0.29 -7.29 9.09
CA LYS A 96 -0.20 -6.05 8.50
C LYS A 96 -1.30 -6.37 7.49
N MET A 97 -2.14 -5.39 7.22
CA MET A 97 -3.06 -5.40 6.10
C MET A 97 -2.88 -4.13 5.27
N GLU A 98 -2.89 -4.28 3.95
CA GLU A 98 -2.83 -3.18 2.97
C GLU A 98 -3.98 -3.27 1.97
N SER A 99 -4.26 -2.17 1.29
CA SER A 99 -5.28 -2.07 0.25
C SER A 99 -4.67 -1.69 -1.09
N HIS A 100 -5.15 -2.27 -2.19
CA HIS A 100 -4.69 -1.97 -3.54
C HIS A 100 -5.85 -1.65 -4.50
N ASN A 101 -6.86 -0.95 -3.97
CA ASN A 101 -8.18 -0.73 -4.60
C ASN A 101 -8.11 -0.07 -5.99
N HIS A 102 -7.57 1.14 -6.07
CA HIS A 102 -7.59 1.92 -7.31
C HIS A 102 -6.80 1.25 -8.45
N PRO A 103 -5.57 0.74 -8.23
CA PRO A 103 -4.86 0.00 -9.29
C PRO A 103 -5.63 -1.26 -9.71
N SER A 104 -6.23 -2.00 -8.77
CA SER A 104 -7.04 -3.18 -9.09
C SER A 104 -8.34 -2.85 -9.85
N ALA A 105 -8.88 -1.65 -9.70
CA ALA A 105 -10.02 -1.19 -10.49
C ALA A 105 -9.67 -0.98 -11.97
N ILE A 106 -8.42 -0.57 -12.24
CA ILE A 106 -7.91 -0.29 -13.59
C ILE A 106 -7.36 -1.56 -14.25
N GLU A 107 -6.49 -2.27 -13.55
CA GLU A 107 -5.86 -3.50 -14.00
C GLU A 107 -5.90 -4.52 -12.83
N PRO A 108 -6.89 -5.43 -12.82
CA PRO A 108 -7.19 -6.24 -11.65
C PRO A 108 -6.11 -7.27 -11.32
N PHE A 109 -5.42 -7.83 -12.31
CA PHE A 109 -4.42 -8.87 -12.08
C PHE A 109 -3.17 -8.31 -11.41
N GLN A 110 -2.51 -7.35 -12.05
CA GLN A 110 -1.30 -6.69 -11.56
C GLN A 110 -1.60 -5.87 -10.32
N GLY A 111 -2.72 -5.14 -10.26
CA GLY A 111 -3.09 -4.38 -9.07
C GLY A 111 -3.18 -5.27 -7.83
N ALA A 112 -3.76 -6.47 -7.96
CA ALA A 112 -3.84 -7.40 -6.84
C ALA A 112 -2.49 -8.09 -6.56
N ALA A 113 -1.77 -8.51 -7.60
CA ALA A 113 -0.46 -9.16 -7.46
C ALA A 113 0.57 -8.25 -6.77
N THR A 114 0.63 -6.97 -7.13
CA THR A 114 1.53 -5.99 -6.48
C THR A 114 1.11 -5.71 -5.05
N GLY A 115 -0.18 -5.76 -4.74
CA GLY A 115 -0.69 -5.69 -3.37
C GLY A 115 -0.19 -6.83 -2.50
N VAL A 116 -0.24 -8.08 -3.00
CA VAL A 116 0.34 -9.24 -2.31
C VAL A 116 1.86 -9.08 -2.13
N GLY A 117 2.56 -8.63 -3.16
CA GLY A 117 3.99 -8.39 -3.07
C GLY A 117 4.37 -7.30 -2.06
N GLY A 118 3.60 -6.21 -1.98
CA GLY A 118 3.78 -5.14 -1.01
C GLY A 118 3.69 -5.65 0.42
N ILE A 119 2.58 -6.31 0.75
CA ILE A 119 2.33 -6.77 2.12
C ILE A 119 3.34 -7.84 2.57
N ILE A 120 3.78 -8.73 1.67
CA ILE A 120 4.82 -9.72 1.97
C ILE A 120 6.14 -9.01 2.30
N ARG A 121 6.51 -7.96 1.55
CA ARG A 121 7.74 -7.20 1.81
C ARG A 121 7.68 -6.49 3.16
N ASP A 122 6.54 -5.93 3.54
CA ASP A 122 6.41 -5.28 4.86
C ASP A 122 6.71 -6.26 5.99
N ILE A 123 6.14 -7.47 5.94
CA ILE A 123 6.41 -8.52 6.94
C ILE A 123 7.87 -8.95 6.92
N PHE A 124 8.41 -9.19 5.73
CA PHE A 124 9.81 -9.55 5.56
C PHE A 124 10.78 -8.49 6.13
N THR A 125 10.49 -7.20 5.96
CA THR A 125 11.35 -6.11 6.48
C THR A 125 11.35 -6.01 8.00
N MET A 126 10.40 -6.65 8.69
CA MET A 126 10.44 -6.78 10.16
C MET A 126 11.40 -7.88 10.64
N GLY A 127 12.06 -8.60 9.73
CA GLY A 127 12.83 -9.81 10.05
C GLY A 127 11.96 -11.05 10.23
N ALA A 128 10.66 -10.96 9.93
CA ALA A 128 9.73 -12.07 10.03
C ALA A 128 9.66 -12.88 8.74
N ARG A 129 9.52 -14.20 8.88
CA ARG A 129 9.24 -15.10 7.78
C ARG A 129 7.74 -15.08 7.50
N PRO A 130 7.27 -14.61 6.33
CA PRO A 130 5.86 -14.69 5.97
C PRO A 130 5.40 -16.15 5.90
N GLU A 131 4.29 -16.48 6.56
CA GLU A 131 3.76 -17.84 6.63
C GLU A 131 2.45 -18.00 5.86
N PHE A 132 1.56 -17.01 5.90
CA PHE A 132 0.33 -17.03 5.11
C PHE A 132 -0.25 -15.64 4.86
N CYS A 133 -1.11 -15.58 3.86
CA CYS A 133 -1.93 -14.42 3.54
C CYS A 133 -3.42 -14.68 3.80
N LEU A 134 -4.17 -13.61 4.03
CA LEU A 134 -5.63 -13.56 4.00
C LEU A 134 -6.07 -12.39 3.10
N ASN A 135 -7.29 -12.43 2.58
CA ASN A 135 -7.83 -11.33 1.79
C ASN A 135 -9.18 -10.84 2.30
N SER A 136 -9.44 -9.54 2.16
CA SER A 136 -10.77 -8.96 2.30
C SER A 136 -11.15 -8.27 0.99
N LEU A 137 -12.08 -8.89 0.27
CA LEU A 137 -12.44 -8.49 -1.09
C LEU A 137 -13.90 -8.01 -1.14
N ARG A 138 -14.14 -6.91 -1.86
CA ARG A 138 -15.47 -6.35 -2.10
C ARG A 138 -15.64 -6.01 -3.58
N PHE A 139 -16.72 -6.48 -4.19
CA PHE A 139 -17.02 -6.25 -5.61
C PHE A 139 -18.49 -5.92 -5.83
N GLY A 140 -18.78 -5.33 -6.99
CA GLY A 140 -20.15 -5.28 -7.51
C GLY A 140 -20.70 -6.69 -7.78
N PRO A 141 -22.04 -6.86 -7.92
CA PRO A 141 -22.63 -8.16 -8.22
C PRO A 141 -22.01 -8.80 -9.47
N ILE A 142 -21.72 -10.11 -9.39
CA ILE A 142 -21.12 -10.89 -10.49
C ILE A 142 -22.11 -11.82 -11.19
N THR A 143 -23.36 -11.85 -10.72
CA THR A 143 -24.47 -12.59 -11.32
C THR A 143 -25.75 -11.80 -11.18
N ASP A 144 -26.60 -11.83 -12.21
CA ASP A 144 -27.95 -11.27 -12.16
C ASP A 144 -28.86 -12.06 -13.10
N PRO A 145 -29.41 -13.21 -12.65
CA PRO A 145 -30.12 -14.14 -13.52
C PRO A 145 -31.47 -13.60 -14.05
N ASN A 146 -32.02 -12.56 -13.42
CA ASN A 146 -33.33 -12.02 -13.75
C ASN A 146 -33.26 -10.77 -14.64
N SER A 147 -32.08 -10.19 -14.84
CA SER A 147 -31.94 -8.96 -15.59
C SER A 147 -31.95 -9.17 -17.11
N LYS A 148 -32.91 -8.52 -17.77
CA LYS A 148 -32.99 -8.44 -19.23
C LYS A 148 -32.28 -7.20 -19.80
N SER A 149 -31.73 -6.34 -18.94
CA SER A 149 -31.08 -5.09 -19.35
C SER A 149 -29.66 -5.33 -19.84
N GLU A 150 -29.37 -4.97 -21.09
CA GLU A 150 -28.01 -5.06 -21.65
C GLU A 150 -27.00 -4.22 -20.87
N ALA A 151 -27.41 -3.04 -20.35
CA ALA A 151 -26.55 -2.22 -19.51
C ALA A 151 -26.17 -2.91 -18.20
N ARG A 152 -27.10 -3.65 -17.58
CA ARG A 152 -26.80 -4.42 -16.36
C ARG A 152 -25.91 -5.61 -16.68
N LYS A 153 -26.17 -6.34 -17.77
CA LYS A 153 -25.28 -7.44 -18.22
C LYS A 153 -23.85 -6.98 -18.43
N ALA A 154 -23.65 -5.81 -19.05
CA ALA A 154 -22.32 -5.22 -19.23
C ALA A 154 -21.62 -4.94 -17.89
N LYS A 155 -22.34 -4.41 -16.89
CA LYS A 155 -21.81 -4.19 -15.53
C LYS A 155 -21.44 -5.51 -14.84
N ILE A 156 -22.32 -6.51 -14.89
CA ILE A 156 -22.04 -7.85 -14.35
C ILE A 156 -20.77 -8.44 -14.98
N ALA A 157 -20.61 -8.33 -16.30
CA ALA A 157 -19.41 -8.79 -17.00
C ALA A 157 -18.14 -8.02 -16.56
N ALA A 158 -18.24 -6.70 -16.36
CA ALA A 158 -17.14 -5.90 -15.85
C ALA A 158 -16.75 -6.29 -14.41
N ASN A 159 -17.73 -6.50 -13.53
CA ASN A 159 -17.50 -6.98 -12.16
C ASN A 159 -16.87 -8.37 -12.15
N LEU A 160 -17.31 -9.27 -13.03
CA LEU A 160 -16.72 -10.60 -13.18
C LEU A 160 -15.26 -10.52 -13.63
N ARG A 161 -14.92 -9.60 -14.56
CA ARG A 161 -13.52 -9.32 -14.95
C ARG A 161 -12.68 -8.82 -13.77
N LEU A 162 -13.20 -7.92 -12.94
CA LEU A 162 -12.50 -7.43 -11.75
C LEU A 162 -12.26 -8.57 -10.76
N PHE A 163 -13.32 -9.33 -10.43
CA PHE A 163 -13.25 -10.46 -9.51
C PHE A 163 -12.22 -11.51 -9.98
N THR A 164 -12.36 -11.99 -11.22
CA THR A 164 -11.47 -13.02 -11.78
C THR A 164 -10.02 -12.55 -11.88
N GLY A 165 -9.79 -11.31 -12.31
CA GLY A 165 -8.46 -10.73 -12.39
C GLY A 165 -7.79 -10.61 -11.02
N VAL A 166 -8.50 -10.09 -10.02
CA VAL A 166 -7.97 -9.93 -8.66
C VAL A 166 -7.63 -11.28 -8.04
N VAL A 167 -8.55 -12.25 -8.09
CA VAL A 167 -8.31 -13.60 -7.54
C VAL A 167 -7.12 -14.27 -8.23
N SER A 168 -7.02 -14.13 -9.56
CA SER A 168 -5.90 -14.68 -10.33
C SER A 168 -4.57 -14.00 -9.97
N GLY A 169 -4.56 -12.67 -9.78
CA GLY A 169 -3.37 -11.91 -9.39
C GLY A 169 -2.87 -12.27 -7.99
N ILE A 170 -3.79 -12.42 -7.02
CA ILE A 170 -3.47 -12.87 -5.66
C ILE A 170 -2.85 -14.27 -5.70
N ALA A 171 -3.53 -15.20 -6.38
CA ALA A 171 -3.08 -16.58 -6.50
C ALA A 171 -1.71 -16.65 -7.20
N HIS A 172 -1.50 -15.89 -8.27
CA HIS A 172 -0.25 -15.89 -9.00
C HIS A 172 0.93 -15.49 -8.12
N TYR A 173 0.84 -14.33 -7.44
CA TYR A 173 1.97 -13.84 -6.64
C TYR A 173 2.24 -14.75 -5.42
N GLY A 174 1.20 -15.11 -4.67
CA GLY A 174 1.33 -15.96 -3.48
C GLY A 174 1.90 -17.35 -3.82
N ASN A 175 1.39 -17.99 -4.87
CA ASN A 175 1.88 -19.31 -5.29
C ASN A 175 3.33 -19.27 -5.79
N CYS A 176 3.72 -18.24 -6.55
CA CYS A 176 5.08 -18.10 -7.05
C CYS A 176 6.10 -17.88 -5.92
N VAL A 177 5.74 -17.12 -4.89
CA VAL A 177 6.61 -16.89 -3.72
C VAL A 177 6.56 -18.05 -2.73
N GLY A 178 5.52 -18.88 -2.78
CA GLY A 178 5.33 -20.02 -1.87
C GLY A 178 4.68 -19.66 -0.54
N ILE A 179 3.88 -18.58 -0.50
CA ILE A 179 3.14 -18.15 0.68
C ILE A 179 1.64 -18.37 0.41
N PRO A 180 0.99 -19.33 1.10
CA PRO A 180 -0.40 -19.67 0.83
C PRO A 180 -1.36 -18.57 1.28
N THR A 181 -2.38 -18.31 0.47
CA THR A 181 -3.58 -17.61 0.96
C THR A 181 -4.51 -18.65 1.58
N ILE A 182 -4.63 -18.64 2.92
CA ILE A 182 -5.31 -19.71 3.66
C ILE A 182 -6.80 -19.42 3.90
N GLY A 183 -7.26 -18.22 3.55
CA GLY A 183 -8.64 -17.80 3.75
C GLY A 183 -8.85 -16.33 3.47
N GLY A 184 -10.02 -15.85 3.83
CA GLY A 184 -10.42 -14.47 3.64
C GLY A 184 -11.93 -14.31 3.65
N GLU A 185 -12.38 -13.12 3.28
CA GLU A 185 -13.79 -12.82 3.09
C GLU A 185 -14.02 -12.15 1.74
N ILE A 186 -15.18 -12.43 1.17
CA ILE A 186 -15.64 -11.88 -0.11
C ILE A 186 -17.09 -11.45 0.08
N TYR A 187 -17.41 -10.23 -0.33
CA TYR A 187 -18.77 -9.70 -0.26
C TYR A 187 -19.12 -8.94 -1.54
N PHE A 188 -20.37 -9.08 -1.97
CA PHE A 188 -20.86 -8.50 -3.23
C PHE A 188 -21.98 -7.51 -2.93
N ASP A 189 -21.82 -6.27 -3.37
CA ASP A 189 -22.83 -5.21 -3.22
C ASP A 189 -22.70 -4.18 -4.35
N GLU A 190 -23.83 -3.61 -4.75
CA GLU A 190 -23.86 -2.58 -5.80
C GLU A 190 -23.02 -1.34 -5.45
N SER A 191 -22.81 -1.06 -4.16
CA SER A 191 -21.96 0.05 -3.70
C SER A 191 -20.50 -0.07 -4.14
N PHE A 192 -20.05 -1.27 -4.52
CA PHE A 192 -18.68 -1.54 -4.97
C PHE A 192 -18.54 -1.62 -6.49
N GLU A 193 -19.60 -1.32 -7.27
CA GLU A 193 -19.48 -1.25 -8.73
C GLU A 193 -18.48 -0.16 -9.14
N GLY A 194 -17.51 -0.54 -9.98
CA GLY A 194 -16.47 0.36 -10.49
C GLY A 194 -15.35 0.70 -9.49
N ASN A 195 -15.56 0.48 -8.19
CA ASN A 195 -14.57 0.73 -7.13
C ASN A 195 -14.49 -0.48 -6.17
N PRO A 196 -13.80 -1.57 -6.56
CA PRO A 196 -13.62 -2.72 -5.69
C PRO A 196 -12.72 -2.39 -4.50
N LEU A 197 -12.92 -3.10 -3.39
CA LEU A 197 -11.96 -3.11 -2.28
C LEU A 197 -11.14 -4.39 -2.36
N VAL A 198 -9.82 -4.23 -2.40
CA VAL A 198 -8.85 -5.32 -2.51
C VAL A 198 -7.85 -5.15 -1.39
N ASN A 199 -8.14 -5.77 -0.25
CA ASN A 199 -7.26 -5.75 0.90
C ASN A 199 -6.55 -7.10 1.05
N VAL A 200 -5.24 -7.05 1.28
CA VAL A 200 -4.42 -8.23 1.52
C VAL A 200 -3.77 -8.09 2.89
N PHE A 201 -3.90 -9.14 3.68
CA PHE A 201 -3.26 -9.32 4.96
C PHE A 201 -2.14 -10.35 4.83
N CYS A 202 -1.03 -10.14 5.52
CA CYS A 202 0.04 -11.12 5.64
C CYS A 202 0.46 -11.25 7.11
N LEU A 203 0.76 -12.48 7.50
CA LEU A 203 1.30 -12.81 8.80
C LEU A 203 2.62 -13.54 8.62
N GLY A 204 3.61 -13.16 9.43
CA GLY A 204 4.87 -13.85 9.54
C GLY A 204 5.28 -14.10 10.98
N VAL A 205 6.19 -15.04 11.16
CA VAL A 205 6.73 -15.43 12.47
C VAL A 205 8.20 -15.06 12.56
N LEU A 206 8.63 -14.68 13.76
CA LEU A 206 10.02 -14.37 14.07
C LEU A 206 10.36 -14.68 15.51
N ARG A 207 11.64 -14.90 15.77
CA ARG A 207 12.19 -14.81 17.12
C ARG A 207 12.37 -13.35 17.53
N HIS A 208 12.32 -13.08 18.83
CA HIS A 208 12.48 -11.71 19.36
C HIS A 208 13.80 -11.07 18.89
N GLU A 209 14.89 -11.83 18.84
CA GLU A 209 16.22 -11.37 18.39
C GLU A 209 16.32 -11.10 16.88
N GLN A 210 15.37 -11.57 16.08
CA GLN A 210 15.33 -11.35 14.63
C GLN A 210 14.62 -10.06 14.26
N LEU A 211 13.94 -9.40 15.22
CA LEU A 211 13.18 -8.20 14.96
C LEU A 211 14.08 -7.09 14.39
N ALA A 212 13.84 -6.75 13.13
CA ALA A 212 14.51 -5.66 12.44
C ALA A 212 13.68 -4.36 12.56
N ARG A 213 14.39 -3.23 12.64
CA ARG A 213 13.83 -1.87 12.71
C ARG A 213 14.18 -1.13 11.43
N GLY A 214 13.29 -0.25 10.97
CA GLY A 214 13.50 0.59 9.77
C GLY A 214 14.48 1.75 9.96
N THR A 215 15.23 1.79 11.06
CA THR A 215 16.17 2.87 11.40
C THR A 215 17.59 2.54 10.95
N ALA A 216 18.19 3.44 10.17
CA ALA A 216 19.61 3.40 9.84
C ALA A 216 20.36 4.41 10.72
N GLU A 217 21.36 3.96 11.45
CA GLU A 217 22.22 4.80 12.30
C GLU A 217 23.67 4.69 11.86
N GLY A 218 24.45 5.76 12.04
CA GLY A 218 25.89 5.81 11.75
C GLY A 218 26.24 6.42 10.38
N ALA A 219 27.02 7.50 10.40
CA ALA A 219 27.55 8.12 9.19
C ALA A 219 28.60 7.22 8.52
N GLY A 220 28.58 7.14 7.19
CA GLY A 220 29.52 6.33 6.41
C GLY A 220 29.04 4.91 6.10
N ASN A 221 27.89 4.49 6.64
CA ASN A 221 27.29 3.21 6.28
C ASN A 221 26.79 3.21 4.82
N PRO A 222 27.10 2.16 4.03
CA PRO A 222 26.60 2.04 2.67
C PRO A 222 25.08 1.78 2.65
N VAL A 223 24.40 2.34 1.65
CA VAL A 223 22.98 2.04 1.35
C VAL A 223 22.94 1.10 0.15
N PHE A 224 22.38 -0.09 0.35
CA PHE A 224 22.25 -1.08 -0.72
C PHE A 224 20.84 -1.04 -1.31
N TYR A 225 20.76 -1.03 -2.64
CA TYR A 225 19.52 -1.26 -3.37
C TYR A 225 19.52 -2.71 -3.85
N VAL A 226 18.58 -3.51 -3.34
CA VAL A 226 18.47 -4.94 -3.66
C VAL A 226 17.10 -5.20 -4.29
N GLY A 227 17.12 -5.84 -5.45
CA GLY A 227 15.93 -6.19 -6.24
C GLY A 227 16.34 -7.00 -7.47
N ALA A 228 15.35 -7.56 -8.16
CA ALA A 228 15.49 -8.27 -9.43
C ALA A 228 14.55 -7.66 -10.47
#